data_AF-A0A4V3IDT3-F1
#
_entry.id   AF-A0A4V3IDT3-F1
#
_cell.length_a   1.000
_cell.length_b   1.000
_cell.length_c   1.000
_cell.angle_alpha   90.00
_cell.angle_beta   90.00
_cell.angle_gamma   90.00
#
_symmetry.space_group_name_H-M   'P 1'
#
loop_
_entity.id
_entity.type
_entity.pdbx_description
1 polymer ?
#
loop_
_entity_poly.entity_id
_entity_poly.type
_entity_poly.pdbx_seq_one_letter_code
_entity_poly.pdbx_strand_id
1 'polypeptide(L)'
;MGFDVDWTHGSDHMWSKHRVSVTEAMEALADVDAQWFDPDPKSTSGNSARVLGYSHTASAVIVVILVHRDDRTQAWWGANGWRAGPADRRTYREGIEQ
;
A
#
# COMPACT_ATOMS: atom_id res chain seq x y z
N MET A 1 7.41 -4.76 -14.07
CA MET A 1 7.67 -3.31 -14.24
C MET A 1 7.87 -2.74 -12.85
N GLY A 2 9.05 -2.17 -12.57
CA GLY A 2 9.29 -1.54 -11.27
C GLY A 2 8.57 -0.18 -11.24
N PHE A 3 7.66 0.01 -10.30
CA PHE A 3 7.06 1.31 -10.03
C PHE A 3 7.86 1.99 -8.90
N ASP A 4 8.18 3.27 -9.10
CA ASP A 4 8.99 4.06 -8.17
C ASP A 4 8.09 4.64 -7.07
N VAL A 5 8.50 4.50 -5.81
CA VAL A 5 7.74 5.00 -4.66
C VAL A 5 8.64 5.85 -3.78
N ASP A 6 8.31 7.13 -3.70
CA ASP A 6 9.00 8.10 -2.88
C ASP A 6 8.30 8.25 -1.53
N TRP A 7 9.00 7.86 -0.47
CA TRP A 7 8.49 7.83 0.90
C TRP A 7 8.85 9.07 1.72
N THR A 8 9.47 10.09 1.11
CA THR A 8 9.98 11.30 1.80
C THR A 8 8.96 11.96 2.72
N HIS A 9 7.66 11.84 2.42
CA HIS A 9 6.59 12.47 3.21
C HIS A 9 5.82 11.49 4.11
N GLY A 10 5.72 10.21 3.75
CA GLY A 10 4.86 9.24 4.45
C GLY A 10 5.57 8.37 5.48
N SER A 11 6.90 8.19 5.40
CA SER A 11 7.64 7.23 6.24
C SER A 11 7.50 7.52 7.73
N ASP A 12 7.65 8.78 8.14
CA ASP A 12 7.63 9.18 9.55
C ASP A 12 6.22 9.05 10.14
N HIS A 13 5.19 9.41 9.36
CA HIS A 13 3.80 9.24 9.77
C HIS A 13 3.45 7.76 9.95
N MET A 14 3.82 6.93 8.96
CA MET A 14 3.59 5.50 8.97
C MET A 14 4.26 4.83 10.19
N TRP A 15 5.52 5.15 10.45
CA TRP A 15 6.23 4.60 11.60
C TRP A 15 5.67 5.09 12.94
N SER A 16 5.44 6.40 13.08
CA SER A 16 4.99 6.99 14.35
C SER A 16 3.60 6.49 14.76
N LYS A 17 2.69 6.33 13.80
CA LYS A 17 1.28 5.98 14.04
C LYS A 17 0.99 4.49 13.99
N HIS A 18 1.65 3.76 13.08
CA HIS A 18 1.28 2.37 12.76
C HIS A 18 2.39 1.36 12.99
N ARG A 19 3.62 1.82 13.30
CA ARG A 19 4.80 0.96 13.49
C ARG A 19 5.04 0.03 12.29
N VAL A 20 4.75 0.54 11.09
CA VAL A 20 5.08 -0.09 9.82
C VAL A 20 6.27 0.66 9.22
N SER A 21 7.29 -0.07 8.81
CA SER A 21 8.49 0.44 8.15
C SER A 21 8.30 0.55 6.64
N VAL A 22 9.15 1.34 5.99
CA VAL A 22 9.17 1.43 4.51
C VAL A 22 9.44 0.05 3.90
N THR A 23 10.31 -0.76 4.50
CA THR A 23 10.59 -2.12 4.02
C THR A 23 9.33 -2.99 4.02
N GLU A 24 8.56 -3.00 5.11
CA GLU A 24 7.31 -3.79 5.19
C GLU A 24 6.26 -3.30 4.18
N ALA A 25 6.15 -1.98 3.97
CA ALA A 25 5.27 -1.43 2.95
C ALA A 25 5.72 -1.82 1.53
N MET A 26 7.02 -1.78 1.24
CA MET A 26 7.58 -2.19 -0.04
C MET A 26 7.43 -3.69 -0.29
N GLU A 27 7.52 -4.55 0.74
CA GLU A 27 7.22 -5.97 0.62
C GLU A 27 5.76 -6.20 0.23
N ALA A 28 4.82 -5.51 0.88
CA ALA A 28 3.41 -5.61 0.52
C ALA A 28 3.12 -5.10 -0.90
N LEU A 29 3.85 -4.09 -1.36
CA LEU A 29 3.78 -3.59 -2.73
C LEU A 29 4.38 -4.56 -3.76
N ALA A 30 5.35 -5.37 -3.36
CA ALA A 30 6.03 -6.36 -4.19
C ALA A 30 5.36 -7.75 -4.14
N ASP A 31 4.35 -7.92 -3.29
CA ASP A 31 3.58 -9.14 -3.21
C ASP A 31 2.88 -9.43 -4.55
N VAL A 32 3.08 -10.64 -5.07
CA VAL A 32 2.51 -11.08 -6.35
C VAL A 32 1.00 -11.19 -6.30
N ASP A 33 0.46 -11.45 -5.11
CA ASP A 33 -0.96 -11.58 -4.85
C ASP A 33 -1.61 -10.25 -4.40
N ALA A 34 -0.84 -9.15 -4.44
CA ALA A 34 -1.31 -7.85 -3.99
C ALA A 34 -2.56 -7.40 -4.74
N GLN A 35 -3.57 -6.97 -3.99
CA GLN A 35 -4.80 -6.43 -4.55
C GLN A 35 -4.69 -4.91 -4.67
N TRP A 36 -4.79 -4.42 -5.91
CA TRP A 36 -4.69 -3.01 -6.24
C TRP A 36 -6.07 -2.42 -6.51
N PHE A 37 -6.36 -1.31 -5.83
CA PHE A 37 -7.55 -0.50 -6.05
C PHE A 37 -7.11 0.90 -6.44
N ASP A 38 -7.13 1.17 -7.74
CA ASP A 38 -6.82 2.47 -8.33
C ASP A 38 -8.00 2.91 -9.22
N PRO A 39 -8.82 3.88 -8.79
CA PRO A 39 -8.65 4.71 -7.60
C PRO A 39 -8.99 3.97 -6.28
N ASP A 40 -8.44 4.45 -5.15
CA ASP A 40 -8.79 3.97 -3.81
C ASP A 40 -10.29 4.21 -3.59
N PRO A 41 -11.10 3.14 -3.36
CA PRO A 41 -12.54 3.26 -3.20
C PRO A 41 -12.95 4.11 -1.99
N LYS A 42 -12.04 4.38 -1.06
CA LYS A 42 -12.28 5.25 0.12
C LYS A 42 -11.75 6.68 -0.07
N SER A 43 -11.15 7.01 -1.21
CA SER A 43 -10.63 8.34 -1.49
C SER A 43 -11.68 9.22 -2.14
N THR A 44 -11.81 10.45 -1.65
CA THR A 44 -12.73 11.46 -2.22
C THR A 44 -12.17 12.11 -3.48
N SER A 45 -10.85 12.24 -3.60
CA SER A 45 -10.21 12.94 -4.73
C SER A 45 -9.99 12.03 -5.94
N GLY A 46 -9.97 10.70 -5.74
CA GLY A 46 -9.64 9.72 -6.79
C GLY A 46 -8.16 9.69 -7.18
N ASN A 47 -7.29 10.52 -6.58
CA ASN A 47 -5.88 10.62 -6.97
C ASN A 47 -4.93 9.68 -6.20
N SER A 48 -5.46 8.62 -5.62
CA SER A 48 -4.72 7.71 -4.76
C SER A 48 -5.10 6.28 -5.06
N ALA A 49 -4.17 5.35 -4.87
CA ALA A 49 -4.42 3.92 -4.91
C ALA A 49 -4.30 3.30 -3.52
N ARG A 50 -5.05 2.23 -3.29
CA ARG A 50 -4.93 1.36 -2.11
C ARG A 50 -4.40 0.01 -2.56
N VAL A 51 -3.38 -0.47 -1.87
CA VAL A 51 -2.82 -1.80 -2.09
C VAL A 51 -2.98 -2.63 -0.84
N LEU A 52 -3.44 -3.87 -0.99
CA LEU A 52 -3.45 -4.89 0.06
C LEU A 52 -2.44 -5.96 -0.33
N GLY A 53 -1.35 -6.09 0.42
CA GLY A 53 -0.33 -7.09 0.12
C GLY A 53 0.35 -7.63 1.37
N TYR A 54 0.92 -8.82 1.28
CA TYR A 54 1.57 -9.49 2.39
C TYR A 54 3.01 -9.00 2.56
N SER A 55 3.35 -8.61 3.80
CA SER A 55 4.73 -8.40 4.22
C SER A 55 5.20 -9.59 5.03
N HIS A 56 6.33 -10.17 4.60
CA HIS A 56 6.99 -11.27 5.28
C HIS A 56 7.59 -10.81 6.62
N THR A 57 8.23 -9.64 6.62
CA THR A 57 8.80 -9.03 7.82
C THR A 57 7.73 -8.74 8.87
N ALA A 58 6.59 -8.19 8.46
CA ALA A 58 5.48 -7.94 9.38
C ALA A 58 4.67 -9.22 9.72
N SER A 59 4.87 -10.29 8.94
CA SER A 59 4.04 -11.50 8.91
C SER A 59 2.55 -11.19 8.86
N ALA A 60 2.17 -10.20 8.05
CA ALA A 60 0.82 -9.64 7.99
C ALA A 60 0.53 -9.01 6.64
N VAL A 61 -0.76 -8.97 6.28
CA VAL A 61 -1.24 -8.12 5.19
C VAL A 61 -1.14 -6.67 5.64
N ILE A 62 -0.50 -5.84 4.82
CA ILE A 62 -0.36 -4.40 5.00
C ILE A 62 -1.26 -3.71 3.97
N VAL A 63 -2.03 -2.74 4.44
CA VAL A 63 -2.67 -1.75 3.58
C VAL A 63 -1.64 -0.67 3.30
N VAL A 64 -1.38 -0.38 2.04
CA VAL A 64 -0.52 0.72 1.60
C VAL A 64 -1.36 1.73 0.82
N ILE A 65 -1.18 3.02 1.13
CA ILE A 65 -1.80 4.12 0.39
C ILE A 65 -0.72 4.82 -0.43
N LEU A 66 -0.95 4.88 -1.73
CA LEU A 66 -0.12 5.57 -2.69
C LEU A 66 -0.90 6.77 -3.28
N VAL A 67 -0.19 7.84 -3.60
CA VAL A 67 -0.75 9.00 -4.32
C VAL A 67 0.00 9.17 -5.63
N HIS A 68 -0.73 9.35 -6.74
CA HIS A 68 -0.11 9.53 -8.05
C HIS A 68 0.80 10.76 -8.04
N ARG A 69 1.92 10.66 -8.76
CA ARG A 69 2.81 11.80 -8.98
C ARG A 69 2.39 12.57 -10.22
N ASP A 70 2.13 13.86 -10.04
CA ASP A 70 1.88 14.76 -11.18
C ASP A 70 3.15 15.08 -11.97
N ASP A 71 4.33 14.96 -11.33
CA ASP A 71 5.63 15.32 -11.90
C ASP A 71 6.34 14.16 -12.63
N ARG A 72 5.91 12.91 -12.42
CA ARG A 72 6.52 11.72 -13.02
C ARG A 72 5.48 10.63 -13.32
N THR A 73 5.47 10.14 -14.56
CA THR A 73 4.60 9.03 -14.98
C THR A 73 5.04 7.71 -14.33
N GLN A 74 4.08 6.88 -13.91
CA GLN A 74 4.31 5.57 -13.26
C GLN A 74 5.13 5.65 -11.96
N ALA A 75 5.07 6.78 -11.27
CA ALA A 75 5.73 7.00 -9.99
C ALA A 75 4.71 7.46 -8.94
N TRP A 76 5.00 7.17 -7.68
CA TRP A 76 4.06 7.35 -6.58
C TRP A 76 4.71 8.07 -5.40
N TRP A 77 3.89 8.82 -4.68
CA TRP A 77 4.19 9.17 -3.29
C TRP A 77 3.69 8.05 -2.38
N GLY A 78 4.56 7.54 -1.53
CA GLY A 78 4.17 6.66 -0.42
C GLY A 78 3.54 7.49 0.68
N ALA A 79 2.22 7.42 0.84
CA ALA A 79 1.48 8.31 1.73
C ALA A 79 1.33 7.73 3.14
N ASN A 80 0.98 6.45 3.27
CA ASN A 80 0.82 5.78 4.56
C ASN A 80 0.78 4.24 4.41
N GLY A 81 0.88 3.53 5.53
CA GLY A 81 0.64 2.09 5.58
C GLY A 81 0.31 1.58 6.98
N TRP A 82 -0.46 0.50 7.06
CA TRP A 82 -0.85 -0.12 8.34
C TRP A 82 -1.25 -1.58 8.18
N ARG A 83 -1.20 -2.34 9.28
CA ARG A 83 -1.68 -3.74 9.29
C ARG A 83 -3.18 -3.80 8.99
N ALA A 84 -3.55 -4.66 8.04
CA ALA A 84 -4.92 -4.81 7.57
C ALA A 84 -5.87 -5.30 8.65
N GLY A 85 -7.07 -4.71 8.67
CA GLY A 85 -8.17 -5.16 9.51
C GLY A 85 -8.84 -6.44 8.98
N PRO A 86 -9.85 -7.00 9.69
CA PRO A 86 -10.54 -8.21 9.26
C PRO A 86 -11.16 -8.13 7.86
N ALA A 87 -11.78 -6.99 7.51
CA ALA A 87 -12.39 -6.79 6.19
C ALA A 87 -11.34 -6.78 5.07
N ASP A 88 -10.28 -5.98 5.21
CA ASP A 88 -9.21 -5.90 4.21
C ASP A 88 -8.50 -7.27 4.04
N ARG A 89 -8.28 -8.03 5.13
CA ARG A 89 -7.71 -9.39 5.05
C ARG A 89 -8.61 -10.38 4.32
N ARG A 90 -9.93 -10.23 4.44
CA ARG A 90 -10.89 -11.04 3.68
C ARG A 90 -10.80 -10.71 2.20
N THR A 91 -10.82 -9.43 1.85
CA THR A 91 -10.66 -8.97 0.46
C THR A 91 -9.37 -9.46 -0.17
N TYR A 92 -8.24 -9.38 0.55
CA TYR A 92 -6.96 -9.90 0.07
C TYR A 92 -7.04 -11.41 -0.23
N ARG A 93 -7.61 -12.20 0.69
CA ARG A 93 -7.77 -13.65 0.50
C ARG A 93 -8.66 -14.01 -0.67
N GLU A 94 -9.80 -13.34 -0.82
CA GLU A 94 -10.73 -13.54 -1.94
C GLU A 94 -10.11 -13.13 -3.28
N GLY A 95 -9.10 -12.25 -3.27
CA GLY A 95 -8.32 -11.90 -4.45
C GLY A 95 -7.28 -12.95 -4.86
N ILE A 96 -6.77 -13.75 -3.91
CA ILE A 96 -5.84 -14.86 -4.18
C ILE A 96 -6.55 -16.06 -4.82
N GLU A 97 -7.81 -16.29 -4.45
CA GLU A 97 -8.57 -17.48 -4.86
C GLU A 97 -9.13 -17.39 -6.30
N GLN A 98 -8.81 -16.34 -7.04
CA GLN A 98 -9.29 -16.07 -8.41
C GLN A 98 -8.21 -16.34 -9.46
#